data_AF-A0A8J9S2T5-F1
#
_entry.id   AF-A0A8J9S2T5-F1
#
_cell.length_a   1.000
_cell.length_b   1.000
_cell.length_c   1.000
_cell.angle_alpha   90.00
_cell.angle_beta   90.00
_cell.angle_gamma   90.00
#
_symmetry.space_group_name_H-M   'P 1'
#
loop_
_entity.id
_entity.type
_entity.pdbx_description
1 polymer ?
#
loop_
_entity_poly.entity_id
_entity_poly.type
_entity_poly.pdbx_seq_one_letter_code
_entity_poly.pdbx_strand_id
1 'polypeptide(L)'
;MDTSKRGYAAEAAEVDTGLQQLEEARRRSKLWQRYGILGAAAAGVLAVLIYQKDLDQESLLPEALEKAVEELTGGKEEHHLFNWSNTHECRPKRFFQPETQEELETIMKEAHEKGEKLRCMGSGLSPNGLPFSDEGIVSLALMDKIKYLDLQRRRVTVEAGTRVEQLTDELRQHGLTLMNYASIREQSIGGFIQVSAHGTGATVPPVDEFVVGLKLVTPGKGTITLSRDENPELFNLARVGLGALGIVSEVTLQLAPAHQLLEHTFVMSAKDITERRHRKMLQNNRHVRYMWIPYTDSVVVVRNNPVKEGTKPPKMRVTYTDDERREPLRRLLKEAMPDQDAATNEEVAALSGTQLRDRLIAHNPLDKDWIARVNEAEAELWKRSEGYRVGWSDQILGFDCGGEQWVLEVAFPTGTLKKPSGADLGFMKELMQQIEEAGVPAPSPIEQRWTASSSAPMSPAAARGRPDTVHSWVGIIMYLPTEEQAQRQAITDSFFEYCKLVEGKLMPKYDAAEHWAKIEVPHLDKQAAAKRIASRYPVEVFNAARRELDPKNILANDIIDSLMPRSDVPSADADPPAREVLAAASEE
;
A
#
# COMPACT_ATOMS: atom_id res chain seq x y z
N MET A 1 -27.14 -0.36 -37.38
CA MET A 1 -26.00 -1.29 -37.37
C MET A 1 -24.73 -0.46 -37.35
N ASP A 2 -23.90 -0.72 -36.34
CA ASP A 2 -22.44 -0.57 -36.37
C ASP A 2 -21.78 0.82 -36.32
N THR A 3 -21.96 1.53 -35.20
CA THR A 3 -21.02 2.59 -34.75
C THR A 3 -20.43 2.34 -33.36
N SER A 4 -20.93 1.36 -32.59
CA SER A 4 -20.42 1.02 -31.25
C SER A 4 -19.21 0.09 -31.25
N LYS A 5 -18.81 -0.47 -32.40
CA LYS A 5 -17.63 -1.35 -32.51
C LYS A 5 -16.32 -0.64 -32.87
N ARG A 6 -16.35 0.63 -33.30
CA ARG A 6 -15.13 1.36 -33.70
C ARG A 6 -14.39 2.05 -32.55
N GLY A 7 -15.06 2.38 -31.45
CA GLY A 7 -14.42 2.96 -30.26
C GLY A 7 -13.57 1.95 -29.48
N TYR A 8 -14.11 0.75 -29.25
CA TYR A 8 -13.38 -0.33 -28.56
C TYR A 8 -12.19 -0.89 -29.35
N ALA A 9 -12.18 -0.76 -30.69
CA ALA A 9 -11.08 -1.23 -31.52
C ALA A 9 -9.87 -0.28 -31.53
N ALA A 10 -10.09 1.01 -31.26
CA ALA A 10 -9.02 2.01 -31.20
C ALA A 10 -8.28 1.96 -29.84
N GLU A 11 -9.02 1.88 -28.73
CA GLU A 11 -8.43 1.67 -27.39
C GLU A 11 -7.77 0.29 -27.26
N ALA A 12 -8.34 -0.77 -27.85
CA ALA A 12 -7.70 -2.08 -27.88
C ALA A 12 -6.43 -2.09 -28.75
N ALA A 13 -6.38 -1.31 -29.84
CA ALA A 13 -5.19 -1.21 -30.69
C ALA A 13 -4.07 -0.40 -30.04
N GLU A 14 -4.37 0.66 -29.27
CA GLU A 14 -3.38 1.44 -28.50
C GLU A 14 -2.82 0.65 -27.30
N VAL A 15 -3.65 -0.15 -26.62
CA VAL A 15 -3.21 -1.08 -25.56
C VAL A 15 -2.36 -2.22 -26.13
N ASP A 16 -2.71 -2.75 -27.31
CA ASP A 16 -1.93 -3.79 -28.00
C ASP A 16 -0.60 -3.24 -28.54
N THR A 17 -0.53 -1.97 -28.95
CA THR A 17 0.76 -1.32 -29.31
C THR A 17 1.63 -1.05 -28.08
N GLY A 18 1.06 -0.68 -26.93
CA GLY A 18 1.79 -0.53 -25.67
C GLY A 18 2.33 -1.86 -25.13
N LEU A 19 1.55 -2.93 -25.23
CA LEU A 19 1.98 -4.29 -24.88
C LEU A 19 3.04 -4.83 -25.84
N GLN A 20 2.92 -4.57 -27.15
CA GLN A 20 3.96 -4.92 -28.13
C GLN A 20 5.25 -4.13 -27.90
N GLN A 21 5.17 -2.85 -27.54
CA GLN A 21 6.35 -2.04 -27.17
C GLN A 21 7.01 -2.52 -25.87
N LEU A 22 6.22 -2.95 -24.88
CA LEU A 22 6.72 -3.57 -23.63
C LEU A 22 7.30 -4.98 -23.86
N GLU A 23 6.71 -5.78 -24.75
CA GLU A 23 7.25 -7.08 -25.16
C GLU A 23 8.50 -6.94 -26.02
N GLU A 24 8.58 -5.92 -26.87
CA GLU A 24 9.76 -5.58 -27.67
C GLU A 24 10.88 -5.00 -26.79
N ALA A 25 10.54 -4.18 -25.78
CA ALA A 25 11.46 -3.74 -24.73
C ALA A 25 11.95 -4.92 -23.87
N ARG A 26 11.06 -5.85 -23.48
CA ARG A 26 11.43 -7.13 -22.83
C ARG A 26 12.30 -8.01 -23.71
N ARG A 27 12.05 -8.07 -25.03
CA ARG A 27 12.90 -8.82 -25.98
C ARG A 27 14.26 -8.16 -26.15
N ARG A 28 14.34 -6.82 -26.21
CA ARG A 28 15.59 -6.06 -26.28
C ARG A 28 16.40 -6.19 -24.98
N SER A 29 15.74 -6.16 -23.82
CA SER A 29 16.32 -6.45 -22.50
C SER A 29 16.86 -7.88 -22.39
N LYS A 30 16.09 -8.87 -22.86
CA LYS A 30 16.52 -10.28 -22.90
C LYS A 30 17.66 -10.53 -23.89
N LEU A 31 17.70 -9.82 -25.03
CA LEU A 31 18.85 -9.87 -25.94
C LEU A 31 20.09 -9.27 -25.26
N TRP A 32 19.96 -8.10 -24.63
CA TRP A 32 21.05 -7.42 -23.93
C TRP A 32 21.66 -8.28 -22.82
N GLN A 33 20.84 -8.91 -21.98
CA GLN A 33 21.32 -9.79 -20.91
C GLN A 33 21.94 -11.10 -21.43
N ARG A 34 21.41 -11.65 -22.53
CA ARG A 34 21.95 -12.86 -23.18
C ARG A 34 23.30 -12.63 -23.87
N TYR A 35 23.60 -11.39 -24.28
CA TYR A 35 24.89 -11.00 -24.86
C TYR A 35 25.86 -10.37 -23.85
N GLY A 36 25.40 -9.84 -22.71
CA GLY A 36 26.26 -9.32 -21.64
C GLY A 36 27.19 -10.37 -21.02
N ILE A 37 26.70 -11.61 -20.84
CA ILE A 37 27.51 -12.75 -20.36
C ILE A 37 28.56 -13.17 -21.40
N LEU A 38 28.24 -13.06 -22.70
CA LEU A 38 29.18 -13.28 -23.81
C LEU A 38 30.21 -12.14 -23.93
N GLY A 39 29.83 -10.91 -23.56
CA GLY A 39 30.70 -9.73 -23.53
C GLY A 39 31.82 -9.84 -22.50
N ALA A 40 31.54 -10.35 -21.30
CA ALA A 40 32.55 -10.58 -20.26
C ALA A 40 33.57 -11.68 -20.65
N ALA A 41 33.10 -12.76 -21.30
CA ALA A 41 33.98 -13.80 -21.83
C ALA A 41 34.82 -13.29 -23.02
N ALA A 42 34.24 -12.46 -23.90
CA ALA A 42 34.96 -11.85 -25.02
C ALA A 42 36.00 -10.82 -24.54
N ALA A 43 35.71 -10.04 -23.50
CA ALA A 43 36.67 -9.12 -22.87
C ALA A 43 37.82 -9.87 -22.19
N GLY A 44 37.55 -11.00 -21.53
CA GLY A 44 38.58 -11.88 -20.96
C GLY A 44 39.50 -12.51 -22.03
N VAL A 45 38.94 -12.94 -23.16
CA VAL A 45 39.71 -13.45 -24.31
C VAL A 45 40.53 -12.34 -24.98
N LEU A 46 39.97 -11.13 -25.10
CA LEU A 46 40.68 -9.98 -25.66
C LEU A 46 41.85 -9.55 -24.76
N ALA A 47 41.67 -9.53 -23.44
CA ALA A 47 42.72 -9.25 -22.46
C ALA A 47 43.86 -10.28 -22.51
N VAL A 48 43.55 -11.57 -22.65
CA VAL A 48 44.56 -12.64 -22.78
C VAL A 48 45.30 -12.57 -24.13
N LEU A 49 44.59 -12.26 -25.23
CA LEU A 49 45.20 -12.07 -26.55
C LEU A 49 46.11 -10.84 -26.63
N ILE A 50 45.78 -9.78 -25.89
CA ILE A 50 46.61 -8.58 -25.75
C ILE A 50 47.82 -8.87 -24.86
N TYR A 51 47.66 -9.65 -23.79
CA TYR A 51 48.78 -10.04 -22.92
C TYR A 51 49.77 -11.02 -23.59
N GLN A 52 49.31 -11.81 -24.56
CA GLN A 52 50.15 -12.77 -25.32
C GLN A 52 50.87 -12.17 -26.53
N LYS A 53 50.53 -10.96 -26.96
CA LYS A 53 51.24 -10.25 -28.02
C LYS A 53 51.89 -9.02 -27.40
N ASP A 54 53.20 -9.09 -27.15
CA ASP A 54 54.06 -7.96 -26.73
C ASP A 54 53.79 -6.70 -27.56
N LEU A 55 52.78 -5.93 -27.16
CA LEU A 55 52.39 -4.67 -27.76
C LEU A 55 52.81 -3.60 -26.75
N ASP A 56 53.81 -2.82 -27.16
CA ASP A 56 54.42 -1.74 -26.39
C ASP A 56 53.34 -0.85 -25.74
N GLN A 57 53.44 -0.73 -24.42
CA GLN A 57 52.64 0.20 -23.64
C GLN A 57 53.04 1.64 -23.98
N GLU A 58 52.06 2.51 -24.22
CA GLU A 58 51.99 3.80 -23.52
C GLU A 58 50.67 4.56 -23.77
N SER A 59 50.00 4.91 -22.67
CA SER A 59 49.17 6.10 -22.45
C SER A 59 47.66 6.19 -22.81
N LEU A 60 46.99 5.19 -23.38
CA LEU A 60 45.53 5.31 -23.68
C LEU A 60 44.65 4.10 -23.31
N LEU A 61 45.24 3.04 -22.75
CA LEU A 61 44.54 1.76 -22.54
C LEU A 61 43.68 1.67 -21.27
N PRO A 62 44.05 2.23 -20.09
CA PRO A 62 43.24 2.06 -18.89
C PRO A 62 41.87 2.74 -18.96
N GLU A 63 41.80 4.00 -19.42
CA GLU A 63 40.54 4.75 -19.54
C GLU A 63 39.65 4.17 -20.64
N ALA A 64 40.21 3.72 -21.76
CA ALA A 64 39.44 3.08 -22.81
C ALA A 64 38.88 1.71 -22.37
N LEU A 65 39.61 0.98 -21.52
CA LEU A 65 39.14 -0.28 -20.94
C LEU A 65 38.08 -0.04 -19.87
N GLU A 66 38.25 0.95 -18.98
CA GLU A 66 37.25 1.35 -17.99
C GLU A 66 35.97 1.84 -18.66
N LYS A 67 36.09 2.66 -19.69
CA LYS A 67 34.95 3.18 -20.44
C LYS A 67 34.25 2.10 -21.27
N ALA A 68 35.01 1.15 -21.83
CA ALA A 68 34.42 -0.01 -22.49
C ALA A 68 33.75 -0.96 -21.48
N VAL A 69 34.30 -1.12 -20.27
CA VAL A 69 33.65 -1.84 -19.17
C VAL A 69 32.39 -1.12 -18.75
N GLU A 70 32.40 0.20 -18.54
CA GLU A 70 31.19 0.99 -18.24
C GLU A 70 30.15 0.91 -19.36
N GLU A 71 30.53 1.02 -20.63
CA GLU A 71 29.61 0.92 -21.76
C GLU A 71 29.07 -0.52 -21.93
N LEU A 72 29.83 -1.56 -21.55
CA LEU A 72 29.42 -2.97 -21.62
C LEU A 72 28.66 -3.45 -20.37
N THR A 73 28.90 -2.86 -19.20
CA THR A 73 28.14 -3.13 -17.95
C THR A 73 26.89 -2.27 -17.85
N GLY A 74 26.71 -1.30 -18.75
CA GLY A 74 25.94 -0.09 -18.47
C GLY A 74 26.69 0.73 -17.43
N GLY A 75 26.82 2.04 -17.63
CA GLY A 75 27.32 2.92 -16.56
C GLY A 75 26.52 2.65 -15.28
N LYS A 76 27.02 3.03 -14.10
CA LYS A 76 26.22 2.97 -12.86
C LYS A 76 24.89 3.68 -13.13
N GLU A 77 23.83 2.95 -13.42
CA GLU A 77 22.51 3.52 -13.60
C GLU A 77 22.15 4.09 -12.23
N GLU A 78 22.21 5.41 -12.12
CA GLU A 78 21.70 6.10 -10.94
C GLU A 78 20.18 5.94 -10.97
N HIS A 79 19.69 4.94 -10.24
CA HIS A 79 18.27 4.77 -10.04
C HIS A 79 17.78 5.88 -9.12
N HIS A 80 16.84 6.69 -9.58
CA HIS A 80 16.12 7.64 -8.75
C HIS A 80 14.69 7.14 -8.59
N LEU A 81 14.36 6.68 -7.38
CA LEU A 81 13.10 6.04 -7.09
C LEU A 81 12.22 6.98 -6.28
N PHE A 82 10.93 7.02 -6.64
CA PHE A 82 9.89 7.75 -5.93
C PHE A 82 8.84 6.77 -5.45
N ASN A 83 8.18 7.09 -4.34
CA ASN A 83 6.95 6.39 -3.99
C ASN A 83 5.78 6.96 -4.80
N TRP A 84 4.64 6.28 -4.77
CA TRP A 84 3.45 6.65 -5.53
C TRP A 84 2.93 8.05 -5.18
N SER A 85 3.06 8.45 -3.91
CA SER A 85 2.65 9.78 -3.44
C SER A 85 3.66 10.89 -3.79
N ASN A 86 4.83 10.55 -4.35
CA ASN A 86 5.92 11.50 -4.61
C ASN A 86 6.29 12.36 -3.38
N THR A 87 6.22 11.73 -2.20
CA THR A 87 6.55 12.33 -0.90
C THR A 87 7.90 11.85 -0.39
N HIS A 88 8.35 10.72 -0.90
CA HIS A 88 9.61 10.10 -0.54
C HIS A 88 10.36 9.73 -1.81
N GLU A 89 11.68 9.91 -1.78
CA GLU A 89 12.58 9.48 -2.83
C GLU A 89 13.83 8.82 -2.23
N CYS A 90 14.53 8.05 -3.05
CA CYS A 90 15.88 7.58 -2.74
C CYS A 90 16.70 7.39 -4.02
N ARG A 91 18.02 7.39 -3.86
CA ARG A 91 18.99 7.13 -4.93
C ARG A 91 19.90 5.97 -4.51
N PRO A 92 19.44 4.71 -4.60
CA PRO A 92 20.22 3.58 -4.15
C PRO A 92 21.52 3.43 -4.95
N LYS A 93 22.64 3.28 -4.24
CA LYS A 93 23.94 2.93 -4.83
C LYS A 93 23.92 1.59 -5.57
N ARG A 94 23.01 0.69 -5.17
CA ARG A 94 22.84 -0.66 -5.71
C ARG A 94 21.36 -0.99 -5.81
N PHE A 95 20.92 -1.43 -6.98
CA PHE A 95 19.55 -1.86 -7.23
C PHE A 95 19.57 -3.26 -7.85
N PHE A 96 18.86 -4.19 -7.22
CA PHE A 96 18.84 -5.59 -7.63
C PHE A 96 17.44 -6.02 -8.06
N GLN A 97 17.36 -6.89 -9.06
CA GLN A 97 16.11 -7.47 -9.55
C GLN A 97 16.30 -8.99 -9.79
N PRO A 98 16.34 -9.81 -8.73
CA PRO A 98 16.48 -11.25 -8.89
C PRO A 98 15.27 -11.84 -9.65
N GLU A 99 15.53 -12.80 -10.52
CA GLU A 99 14.50 -13.61 -11.20
C GLU A 99 14.23 -14.93 -10.47
N THR A 100 15.14 -15.30 -9.55
CA THR A 100 15.15 -16.59 -8.87
C THR A 100 15.43 -16.45 -7.37
N GLN A 101 15.07 -17.51 -6.63
CA GLN A 101 15.34 -17.64 -5.21
C GLN A 101 16.85 -17.65 -4.94
N GLU A 102 17.61 -18.34 -5.78
CA GLU A 102 19.05 -18.51 -5.65
C GLU A 102 19.81 -17.20 -5.86
N GLU A 103 19.36 -16.35 -6.80
CA GLU A 103 19.89 -15.00 -6.97
C GLU A 103 19.60 -14.13 -5.76
N LEU A 104 18.38 -14.17 -5.22
CA LEU A 104 18.02 -13.43 -4.00
C LEU A 104 18.88 -13.85 -2.80
N GLU A 105 19.11 -15.15 -2.62
CA GLU A 105 20.00 -15.69 -1.58
C GLU A 105 21.44 -15.21 -1.76
N THR A 106 21.93 -15.17 -3.00
CA THR A 106 23.28 -14.67 -3.32
C THR A 106 23.42 -13.19 -2.96
N ILE A 107 22.47 -12.35 -3.40
CA ILE A 107 22.43 -10.91 -3.09
C ILE A 107 22.38 -10.70 -1.57
N MET A 108 21.52 -11.44 -0.86
CA MET A 108 21.40 -11.36 0.59
C MET A 108 22.71 -11.69 1.30
N LYS A 109 23.35 -12.79 0.87
CA LYS A 109 24.62 -13.26 1.43
C LYS A 109 25.72 -12.22 1.23
N GLU A 110 25.86 -11.67 0.03
CA GLU A 110 26.88 -10.65 -0.25
C GLU A 110 26.66 -9.37 0.56
N ALA A 111 25.42 -8.89 0.63
CA ALA A 111 25.08 -7.72 1.45
C ALA A 111 25.38 -7.98 2.94
N HIS A 112 25.08 -9.19 3.43
CA HIS A 112 25.40 -9.60 4.78
C HIS A 112 26.91 -9.67 5.03
N GLU A 113 27.68 -10.29 4.15
CA GLU A 113 29.13 -10.39 4.29
C GLU A 113 29.78 -8.99 4.39
N LYS A 114 29.34 -8.06 3.54
CA LYS A 114 29.82 -6.67 3.50
C LYS A 114 29.21 -5.77 4.58
N GLY A 115 28.11 -6.18 5.22
CA GLY A 115 27.40 -5.37 6.21
C GLY A 115 26.67 -4.16 5.60
N GLU A 116 26.32 -4.23 4.32
CA GLU A 116 25.71 -3.13 3.58
C GLU A 116 24.19 -3.19 3.66
N LYS A 117 23.52 -2.05 3.84
CA LYS A 117 22.05 -2.05 3.95
C LYS A 117 21.38 -2.53 2.66
N LEU A 118 20.27 -3.23 2.82
CA LEU A 118 19.46 -3.78 1.73
C LEU A 118 17.98 -3.76 2.13
N ARG A 119 17.16 -2.96 1.43
CA ARG A 119 15.70 -2.95 1.62
C ARG A 119 14.98 -3.61 0.46
N CYS A 120 13.92 -4.34 0.77
CA CYS A 120 13.04 -4.92 -0.24
C CYS A 120 11.99 -3.90 -0.65
N MET A 121 11.87 -3.62 -1.94
CA MET A 121 10.85 -2.74 -2.50
C MET A 121 9.88 -3.55 -3.37
N GLY A 122 8.58 -3.37 -3.10
CA GLY A 122 7.51 -3.82 -3.99
C GLY A 122 7.26 -2.81 -5.10
N SER A 123 5.99 -2.46 -5.32
CA SER A 123 5.57 -1.51 -6.36
C SER A 123 5.75 -0.03 -5.99
N GLY A 124 6.36 0.30 -4.84
CA GLY A 124 6.55 1.69 -4.39
C GLY A 124 5.27 2.43 -3.99
N LEU A 125 4.17 1.72 -3.71
CA LEU A 125 2.86 2.33 -3.49
C LEU A 125 2.61 2.87 -2.08
N SER A 126 3.39 2.45 -1.08
CA SER A 126 3.24 2.97 0.28
C SER A 126 3.55 4.47 0.32
N PRO A 127 2.68 5.31 0.91
CA PRO A 127 2.96 6.73 1.11
C PRO A 127 4.18 7.04 1.96
N ASN A 128 4.67 6.07 2.75
CA ASN A 128 5.87 6.24 3.56
C ASN A 128 7.15 5.72 2.89
N GLY A 129 8.31 6.13 3.43
CA GLY A 129 9.64 5.72 2.97
C GLY A 129 10.13 4.35 3.46
N LEU A 130 9.26 3.49 4.02
CA LEU A 130 9.66 2.20 4.61
C LEU A 130 10.51 1.28 3.70
N PRO A 131 10.26 1.19 2.38
CA PRO A 131 11.08 0.34 1.49
C PRO A 131 12.37 1.01 1.01
N PHE A 132 12.63 2.28 1.35
CA PHE A 132 13.74 3.03 0.79
C PHE A 132 15.04 2.92 1.59
N SER A 133 16.14 2.95 0.84
CA SER A 133 17.52 2.95 1.31
C SER A 133 18.42 3.46 0.19
N ASP A 134 19.24 4.47 0.46
CA ASP A 134 20.24 4.97 -0.50
C ASP A 134 21.44 4.01 -0.65
N GLU A 135 21.58 3.01 0.22
CA GLU A 135 22.67 2.04 0.11
C GLU A 135 22.35 0.89 -0.83
N GLY A 136 21.13 0.36 -0.80
CA GLY A 136 20.79 -0.88 -1.48
C GLY A 136 19.30 -1.18 -1.45
N ILE A 137 18.75 -1.45 -2.63
CA ILE A 137 17.37 -1.89 -2.82
C ILE A 137 17.37 -3.19 -3.63
N VAL A 138 16.50 -4.12 -3.23
CA VAL A 138 16.13 -5.29 -4.04
C VAL A 138 14.65 -5.23 -4.35
N SER A 139 14.31 -5.27 -5.64
CA SER A 139 12.94 -5.37 -6.12
C SER A 139 12.63 -6.81 -6.52
N LEU A 140 11.56 -7.37 -5.95
CA LEU A 140 11.12 -8.72 -6.30
C LEU A 140 10.21 -8.76 -7.54
N ALA A 141 10.10 -7.67 -8.30
CA ALA A 141 9.13 -7.56 -9.39
C ALA A 141 9.28 -8.65 -10.49
N LEU A 142 10.45 -9.28 -10.62
CA LEU A 142 10.68 -10.41 -11.54
C LEU A 142 10.46 -11.79 -10.91
N MET A 143 10.27 -11.86 -9.59
CA MET A 143 9.80 -13.04 -8.87
C MET A 143 8.27 -12.97 -8.74
N ASP A 144 7.56 -13.13 -9.86
CA ASP A 144 6.11 -12.94 -9.97
C ASP A 144 5.32 -14.21 -10.31
N LYS A 145 5.92 -15.40 -10.17
CA LYS A 145 5.30 -16.66 -10.59
C LYS A 145 4.32 -17.23 -9.57
N ILE A 146 3.21 -17.78 -10.07
CA ILE A 146 2.35 -18.69 -9.31
C ILE A 146 3.03 -20.07 -9.30
N LYS A 147 3.46 -20.51 -8.13
CA LYS A 147 4.24 -21.75 -7.95
C LYS A 147 3.34 -22.97 -7.85
N TYR A 148 2.20 -22.82 -7.20
CA TYR A 148 1.27 -23.93 -6.97
C TYR A 148 -0.13 -23.43 -6.66
N LEU A 149 -1.16 -24.09 -7.19
CA LEU A 149 -2.57 -23.83 -6.90
C LEU A 149 -3.28 -25.14 -6.50
N ASP A 150 -3.65 -25.26 -5.24
CA ASP A 150 -4.46 -26.36 -4.70
C ASP A 150 -5.95 -25.96 -4.70
N LEU A 151 -6.69 -26.47 -5.69
CA LEU A 151 -8.13 -26.19 -5.81
C LEU A 151 -8.96 -26.87 -4.71
N GLN A 152 -8.51 -27.99 -4.15
CA GLN A 152 -9.25 -28.73 -3.12
C GLN A 152 -9.17 -28.00 -1.79
N ARG A 153 -7.96 -27.57 -1.40
CA ARG A 153 -7.73 -26.78 -0.17
C ARG A 153 -7.99 -25.29 -0.37
N ARG A 154 -8.15 -24.85 -1.62
CA ARG A 154 -8.26 -23.43 -2.02
C ARG A 154 -7.07 -22.64 -1.51
N ARG A 155 -5.86 -23.07 -1.85
CA ARG A 155 -4.61 -22.40 -1.46
C ARG A 155 -3.76 -22.13 -2.68
N VAL A 156 -3.09 -21.00 -2.70
CA VAL A 156 -2.12 -20.67 -3.75
C VAL A 156 -0.78 -20.35 -3.11
N THR A 157 0.30 -20.92 -3.65
CA THR A 157 1.67 -20.50 -3.36
C THR A 157 2.18 -19.67 -4.52
N VAL A 158 2.64 -18.46 -4.22
CA VAL A 158 3.13 -17.49 -5.21
C VAL A 158 4.45 -16.90 -4.74
N GLU A 159 5.26 -16.43 -5.68
CA GLU A 159 6.39 -15.57 -5.36
C GLU A 159 5.89 -14.20 -4.87
N ALA A 160 6.61 -13.60 -3.93
CA ALA A 160 6.15 -12.41 -3.22
C ALA A 160 6.10 -11.15 -4.11
N GLY A 161 6.76 -11.18 -5.27
CA GLY A 161 6.73 -10.11 -6.26
C GLY A 161 5.45 -10.07 -7.10
N THR A 162 4.67 -11.16 -7.14
CA THR A 162 3.40 -11.21 -7.88
C THR A 162 2.50 -10.04 -7.47
N ARG A 163 1.87 -9.34 -8.43
CA ARG A 163 0.92 -8.28 -8.13
C ARG A 163 -0.46 -8.83 -7.78
N VAL A 164 -1.19 -8.14 -6.90
CA VAL A 164 -2.56 -8.52 -6.52
C VAL A 164 -3.45 -8.65 -7.76
N GLU A 165 -3.39 -7.71 -8.70
CA GLU A 165 -4.13 -7.76 -9.97
C GLU A 165 -3.88 -9.07 -10.72
N GLN A 166 -2.61 -9.36 -11.03
CA GLN A 166 -2.20 -10.55 -11.77
C GLN A 166 -2.71 -11.83 -11.09
N LEU A 167 -2.55 -11.91 -9.76
CA LEU A 167 -3.02 -13.06 -9.00
C LEU A 167 -4.54 -13.20 -9.05
N THR A 168 -5.28 -12.11 -8.87
CA THR A 168 -6.75 -12.14 -8.85
C THR A 168 -7.35 -12.52 -10.19
N ASP A 169 -6.76 -12.03 -11.28
CA ASP A 169 -7.22 -12.35 -12.63
C ASP A 169 -6.97 -13.83 -12.98
N GLU A 170 -5.86 -14.41 -12.53
CA GLU A 170 -5.59 -15.83 -12.69
C GLU A 170 -6.54 -16.68 -11.83
N LEU A 171 -6.66 -16.38 -10.53
CA LEU A 171 -7.51 -17.15 -9.61
C LEU A 171 -8.98 -17.18 -10.06
N ARG A 172 -9.47 -16.10 -10.68
CA ARG A 172 -10.84 -16.00 -11.18
C ARG A 172 -11.14 -17.06 -12.25
N GLN A 173 -10.16 -17.44 -13.07
CA GLN A 173 -10.31 -18.51 -14.07
C GLN A 173 -10.58 -19.87 -13.42
N HIS A 174 -10.20 -20.04 -12.16
CA HIS A 174 -10.40 -21.25 -11.36
C HIS A 174 -11.57 -21.14 -10.38
N GLY A 175 -12.40 -20.09 -10.47
CA GLY A 175 -13.51 -19.86 -9.55
C GLY A 175 -13.07 -19.50 -8.13
N LEU A 176 -11.86 -18.95 -7.98
CA LEU A 176 -11.28 -18.54 -6.71
C LEU A 176 -10.93 -17.06 -6.69
N THR A 177 -10.72 -16.52 -5.50
CA THR A 177 -10.48 -15.09 -5.27
C THR A 177 -9.79 -14.90 -3.90
N LEU A 178 -9.15 -13.75 -3.65
CA LEU A 178 -8.62 -13.45 -2.31
C LEU A 178 -9.77 -13.16 -1.33
N MET A 179 -9.56 -13.40 -0.05
CA MET A 179 -10.58 -13.13 0.97
C MET A 179 -10.87 -11.64 1.17
N ASN A 180 -9.86 -10.80 0.97
CA ASN A 180 -9.95 -9.35 1.12
C ASN A 180 -8.98 -8.64 0.17
N TYR A 181 -9.24 -7.36 -0.13
CA TYR A 181 -8.47 -6.53 -1.08
C TYR A 181 -8.20 -5.16 -0.48
N ALA A 182 -7.00 -4.63 -0.68
CA ALA A 182 -6.83 -3.18 -0.64
C ALA A 182 -7.48 -2.53 -1.88
N SER A 183 -7.56 -1.20 -1.85
CA SER A 183 -8.12 -0.39 -2.94
C SER A 183 -7.28 -0.42 -4.22
N ILE A 184 -5.96 -0.62 -4.09
CA ILE A 184 -4.96 -0.58 -5.16
C ILE A 184 -4.55 -2.00 -5.52
N ARG A 185 -4.65 -2.39 -6.81
CA ARG A 185 -4.41 -3.78 -7.27
C ARG A 185 -2.96 -4.00 -7.73
N GLU A 186 -2.18 -2.94 -7.85
CA GLU A 186 -0.81 -2.92 -8.34
C GLU A 186 0.20 -3.34 -7.26
N GLN A 187 -0.24 -3.51 -6.01
CA GLN A 187 0.60 -3.93 -4.89
C GLN A 187 1.20 -5.32 -5.13
N SER A 188 2.50 -5.48 -4.84
CA SER A 188 3.09 -6.81 -4.73
C SER A 188 2.53 -7.54 -3.52
N ILE A 189 2.34 -8.85 -3.64
CA ILE A 189 1.77 -9.68 -2.58
C ILE A 189 2.62 -9.63 -1.30
N GLY A 190 3.95 -9.60 -1.43
CA GLY A 190 4.86 -9.45 -0.30
C GLY A 190 4.65 -8.12 0.43
N GLY A 191 4.60 -7.00 -0.30
CA GLY A 191 4.35 -5.69 0.28
C GLY A 191 2.96 -5.58 0.91
N PHE A 192 1.94 -6.11 0.23
CA PHE A 192 0.55 -6.19 0.71
C PHE A 192 0.50 -6.87 2.09
N ILE A 193 1.19 -7.99 2.26
CA ILE A 193 1.21 -8.76 3.51
C ILE A 193 2.04 -8.12 4.61
N GLN A 194 3.26 -7.70 4.28
CA GLN A 194 4.24 -7.25 5.27
C GLN A 194 3.80 -6.02 6.07
N VAL A 195 2.86 -5.22 5.55
CA VAL A 195 2.27 -4.05 6.21
C VAL A 195 0.90 -4.30 6.83
N SER A 196 0.40 -5.54 6.84
CA SER A 196 -0.96 -5.88 7.31
C SER A 196 -2.05 -5.13 6.55
N ALA A 197 -1.90 -5.02 5.22
CA ALA A 197 -2.88 -4.31 4.40
C ALA A 197 -4.27 -4.93 4.51
N HIS A 198 -5.29 -4.13 4.26
CA HIS A 198 -6.66 -4.54 4.48
C HIS A 198 -7.62 -3.93 3.47
N GLY A 199 -8.75 -4.62 3.33
CA GLY A 199 -9.95 -4.05 2.73
C GLY A 199 -10.97 -3.65 3.78
N THR A 200 -12.23 -3.87 3.44
CA THR A 200 -13.37 -3.62 4.31
C THR A 200 -14.11 -4.93 4.61
N GLY A 201 -14.76 -5.01 5.75
CA GLY A 201 -15.63 -6.10 6.18
C GLY A 201 -15.41 -6.47 7.63
N ALA A 202 -16.37 -6.16 8.51
CA ALA A 202 -16.28 -6.48 9.94
C ALA A 202 -16.21 -7.99 10.28
N THR A 203 -16.39 -8.87 9.28
CA THR A 203 -16.23 -10.33 9.36
C THR A 203 -15.11 -10.86 8.47
N VAL A 204 -14.29 -9.96 7.91
CA VAL A 204 -13.19 -10.27 7.00
C VAL A 204 -11.91 -9.72 7.62
N PRO A 205 -10.91 -10.56 7.89
CA PRO A 205 -9.68 -10.06 8.51
C PRO A 205 -8.81 -9.30 7.49
N PRO A 206 -7.76 -8.60 7.97
CA PRO A 206 -6.66 -8.13 7.13
C PRO A 206 -5.94 -9.26 6.40
N VAL A 207 -5.11 -8.91 5.43
CA VAL A 207 -4.43 -9.87 4.54
C VAL A 207 -3.57 -10.89 5.28
N ASP A 208 -2.90 -10.47 6.33
CA ASP A 208 -1.94 -11.30 7.06
C ASP A 208 -2.64 -12.49 7.74
N GLU A 209 -3.94 -12.42 8.03
CA GLU A 209 -4.64 -13.53 8.68
C GLU A 209 -4.87 -14.72 7.76
N PHE A 210 -4.91 -14.49 6.45
CA PHE A 210 -5.08 -15.57 5.47
C PHE A 210 -3.78 -16.12 4.89
N VAL A 211 -2.64 -15.67 5.42
CA VAL A 211 -1.35 -16.32 5.17
C VAL A 211 -1.33 -17.68 5.86
N VAL A 212 -0.97 -18.72 5.10
CA VAL A 212 -0.84 -20.11 5.56
C VAL A 212 0.62 -20.48 5.79
N GLY A 213 1.51 -19.94 4.96
CA GLY A 213 2.94 -20.19 5.05
C GLY A 213 3.77 -19.14 4.30
N LEU A 214 5.04 -19.03 4.67
CA LEU A 214 6.01 -18.08 4.11
C LEU A 214 7.34 -18.78 3.89
N LYS A 215 8.07 -18.38 2.84
CA LYS A 215 9.53 -18.56 2.77
C LYS A 215 10.19 -17.21 2.98
N LEU A 216 11.11 -17.15 3.94
CA LEU A 216 11.78 -15.94 4.36
C LEU A 216 13.29 -16.10 4.12
N VAL A 217 13.86 -15.23 3.31
CA VAL A 217 15.32 -15.15 3.07
C VAL A 217 15.92 -14.22 4.10
N THR A 218 16.82 -14.74 4.92
CA THR A 218 17.40 -14.02 6.07
C THR A 218 18.92 -13.95 5.97
N PRO A 219 19.54 -12.84 6.41
CA PRO A 219 20.99 -12.71 6.46
C PRO A 219 21.69 -13.76 7.33
N GLY A 220 21.11 -14.09 8.49
CA GLY A 220 21.74 -14.91 9.52
C GLY A 220 21.45 -16.41 9.45
N LYS A 221 20.32 -16.81 8.85
CA LYS A 221 19.88 -18.23 8.82
C LYS A 221 19.67 -18.77 7.41
N GLY A 222 19.90 -17.97 6.37
CA GLY A 222 19.53 -18.32 5.00
C GLY A 222 18.01 -18.34 4.84
N THR A 223 17.51 -19.24 4.00
CA THR A 223 16.08 -19.37 3.72
C THR A 223 15.40 -20.28 4.73
N ILE A 224 14.36 -19.77 5.39
CA ILE A 224 13.55 -20.50 6.36
C ILE A 224 12.10 -20.60 5.88
N THR A 225 11.47 -21.75 6.13
CA THR A 225 10.04 -21.96 5.89
C THR A 225 9.29 -21.77 7.21
N LEU A 226 8.19 -21.02 7.16
CA LEU A 226 7.37 -20.68 8.31
C LEU A 226 5.91 -21.00 8.00
N SER A 227 5.20 -21.62 8.94
CA SER A 227 3.77 -21.85 8.85
C SER A 227 3.17 -21.96 10.25
N ARG A 228 1.85 -22.18 10.34
CA ARG A 228 1.21 -22.50 11.63
C ARG A 228 1.69 -23.83 12.22
N ASP A 229 2.23 -24.72 11.38
CA ASP A 229 2.74 -26.04 11.81
C ASP A 229 4.28 -26.06 11.92
N GLU A 230 4.97 -25.04 11.41
CA GLU A 230 6.43 -24.95 11.34
C GLU A 230 6.90 -23.58 11.85
N ASN A 231 7.51 -23.54 13.03
CA ASN A 231 7.92 -22.31 13.73
C ASN A 231 6.75 -21.31 13.92
N PRO A 232 5.64 -21.71 14.57
CA PRO A 232 4.40 -20.93 14.64
C PRO A 232 4.56 -19.54 15.25
N GLU A 233 5.44 -19.42 16.24
CA GLU A 233 5.74 -18.16 16.92
C GLU A 233 6.41 -17.15 15.99
N LEU A 234 7.48 -17.57 15.31
CA LEU A 234 8.16 -16.74 14.32
C LEU A 234 7.26 -16.49 13.10
N PHE A 235 6.46 -17.47 12.69
CA PHE A 235 5.45 -17.29 11.64
C PHE A 235 4.47 -16.16 11.98
N ASN A 236 3.91 -16.17 13.20
CA ASN A 236 2.97 -15.13 13.64
C ASN A 236 3.58 -13.73 13.57
N LEU A 237 4.85 -13.61 13.95
CA LEU A 237 5.60 -12.36 13.90
C LEU A 237 5.94 -11.95 12.45
N ALA A 238 6.45 -12.86 11.64
CA ALA A 238 6.97 -12.61 10.28
C ALA A 238 5.89 -12.29 9.24
N ARG A 239 4.64 -12.68 9.50
CA ARG A 239 3.49 -12.29 8.65
C ARG A 239 3.37 -10.78 8.50
N VAL A 240 3.70 -10.02 9.54
CA VAL A 240 3.78 -8.55 9.51
C VAL A 240 5.19 -8.15 9.94
N GLY A 241 6.17 -8.52 9.11
CA GLY A 241 7.59 -8.38 9.40
C GLY A 241 8.23 -7.08 8.90
N LEU A 242 7.49 -6.23 8.18
CA LEU A 242 7.96 -4.96 7.60
C LEU A 242 9.22 -5.11 6.71
N GLY A 243 9.51 -6.33 6.24
CA GLY A 243 10.76 -6.69 5.57
C GLY A 243 12.01 -6.60 6.46
N ALA A 244 11.86 -6.39 7.77
CA ALA A 244 12.97 -6.21 8.73
C ALA A 244 13.43 -7.54 9.37
N LEU A 245 12.59 -8.57 9.34
CA LEU A 245 12.93 -9.92 9.80
C LEU A 245 13.57 -10.80 8.70
N GLY A 246 13.47 -10.36 7.44
CA GLY A 246 13.86 -11.10 6.26
C GLY A 246 13.05 -10.65 5.04
N ILE A 247 13.47 -11.09 3.86
CA ILE A 247 12.74 -10.85 2.61
C ILE A 247 11.84 -12.05 2.35
N VAL A 248 10.52 -11.84 2.33
CA VAL A 248 9.57 -12.89 1.93
C VAL A 248 9.75 -13.14 0.44
N SER A 249 10.14 -14.34 0.05
CA SER A 249 10.33 -14.71 -1.35
C SER A 249 9.14 -15.47 -1.92
N GLU A 250 8.48 -16.30 -1.11
CA GLU A 250 7.26 -17.02 -1.46
C GLU A 250 6.23 -16.94 -0.32
N VAL A 251 4.96 -16.98 -0.68
CA VAL A 251 3.86 -17.03 0.28
C VAL A 251 2.77 -17.99 -0.18
N THR A 252 2.22 -18.74 0.78
CA THR A 252 1.00 -19.52 0.60
C THR A 252 -0.20 -18.80 1.21
N LEU A 253 -1.22 -18.51 0.41
CA LEU A 253 -2.44 -17.82 0.82
C LEU A 253 -3.65 -18.75 0.79
N GLN A 254 -4.53 -18.62 1.78
CA GLN A 254 -5.85 -19.22 1.76
C GLN A 254 -6.78 -18.36 0.88
N LEU A 255 -7.57 -19.03 0.05
CA LEU A 255 -8.46 -18.40 -0.92
C LEU A 255 -9.94 -18.59 -0.56
N ALA A 256 -10.77 -17.71 -1.11
CA ALA A 256 -12.23 -17.79 -1.08
C ALA A 256 -12.78 -18.20 -2.45
N PRO A 257 -14.00 -18.74 -2.51
CA PRO A 257 -14.73 -18.87 -3.78
C PRO A 257 -14.91 -17.49 -4.44
N ALA A 258 -14.72 -17.43 -5.75
CA ALA A 258 -15.04 -16.25 -6.54
C ALA A 258 -16.53 -15.93 -6.41
N HIS A 259 -16.84 -14.66 -6.18
CA HIS A 259 -18.21 -14.19 -6.01
C HIS A 259 -18.34 -12.77 -6.55
N GLN A 260 -19.56 -12.44 -6.96
CA GLN A 260 -19.92 -11.07 -7.32
C GLN A 260 -20.47 -10.33 -6.11
N LEU A 261 -20.23 -9.03 -6.06
CA LEU A 261 -20.77 -8.12 -5.07
C LEU A 261 -21.81 -7.20 -5.72
N LEU A 262 -22.91 -6.96 -5.00
CA LEU A 262 -23.81 -5.85 -5.23
C LEU A 262 -23.36 -4.70 -4.34
N GLU A 263 -22.81 -3.66 -4.97
CA GLU A 263 -22.52 -2.37 -4.35
C GLU A 263 -23.79 -1.52 -4.30
N HIS A 264 -23.99 -0.81 -3.19
CA HIS A 264 -24.93 0.29 -3.08
C HIS A 264 -24.22 1.49 -2.46
N THR A 265 -24.15 2.57 -3.23
CA THR A 265 -23.56 3.85 -2.83
C THR A 265 -24.67 4.88 -2.71
N PHE A 266 -24.73 5.57 -1.57
CA PHE A 266 -25.72 6.61 -1.30
C PHE A 266 -25.20 7.58 -0.21
N VAL A 267 -25.80 8.76 -0.08
CA VAL A 267 -25.38 9.77 0.89
C VAL A 267 -26.34 9.80 2.07
N MET A 268 -25.79 10.00 3.27
CA MET A 268 -26.55 10.20 4.49
C MET A 268 -26.12 11.47 5.21
N SER A 269 -27.00 12.04 6.03
CA SER A 269 -26.59 12.95 7.09
C SER A 269 -25.75 12.20 8.14
N ALA A 270 -24.69 12.82 8.66
CA ALA A 270 -23.90 12.30 9.77
C ALA A 270 -24.80 12.00 10.99
N LYS A 271 -25.82 12.83 11.24
CA LYS A 271 -26.78 12.66 12.33
C LYS A 271 -27.68 11.43 12.15
N ASP A 272 -27.92 11.01 10.91
CA ASP A 272 -28.72 9.82 10.61
C ASP A 272 -27.94 8.51 10.82
N ILE A 273 -26.61 8.56 10.93
CA ILE A 273 -25.75 7.43 11.29
C ILE A 273 -25.80 7.22 12.81
N THR A 274 -26.98 6.87 13.32
CA THR A 274 -27.13 6.47 14.73
C THR A 274 -26.40 5.15 15.01
N GLU A 275 -25.98 4.92 16.26
CA GLU A 275 -25.36 3.65 16.69
C GLU A 275 -26.17 2.42 16.25
N ARG A 276 -27.50 2.49 16.37
CA ARG A 276 -28.41 1.41 15.95
C ARG A 276 -28.31 1.15 14.44
N ARG A 277 -28.28 2.20 13.63
CA ARG A 277 -28.21 2.08 12.16
C ARG A 277 -26.83 1.62 11.74
N HIS A 278 -25.77 2.18 12.33
CA HIS A 278 -24.38 1.75 12.12
C HIS A 278 -24.18 0.27 12.46
N ARG A 279 -24.60 -0.17 13.65
CA ARG A 279 -24.55 -1.59 14.04
C ARG A 279 -25.27 -2.50 13.03
N LYS A 280 -26.47 -2.12 12.60
CA LYS A 280 -27.20 -2.89 11.57
C LYS A 280 -26.46 -2.90 10.23
N MET A 281 -25.79 -1.82 9.84
CA MET A 281 -24.97 -1.79 8.64
C MET A 281 -23.83 -2.81 8.75
N LEU A 282 -23.07 -2.81 9.84
CA LEU A 282 -21.96 -3.76 10.02
C LEU A 282 -22.44 -5.22 10.13
N GLN A 283 -23.60 -5.48 10.75
CA GLN A 283 -24.14 -6.84 10.91
C GLN A 283 -24.73 -7.42 9.62
N ASN A 284 -25.36 -6.59 8.80
CA ASN A 284 -26.14 -7.05 7.65
C ASN A 284 -25.42 -6.93 6.32
N ASN A 285 -24.22 -6.35 6.30
CA ASN A 285 -23.45 -6.16 5.07
C ASN A 285 -22.09 -6.83 5.19
N ARG A 286 -21.66 -7.50 4.12
CA ARG A 286 -20.33 -8.10 4.07
C ARG A 286 -19.24 -7.04 4.17
N HIS A 287 -19.44 -5.91 3.51
CA HIS A 287 -18.52 -4.77 3.51
C HIS A 287 -19.29 -3.47 3.73
N VAL A 288 -18.70 -2.55 4.49
CA VAL A 288 -19.21 -1.19 4.74
C VAL A 288 -18.02 -0.22 4.71
N ARG A 289 -18.18 0.89 4.00
CA ARG A 289 -17.25 2.01 4.01
C ARG A 289 -18.05 3.30 4.16
N TYR A 290 -17.55 4.20 5.00
CA TYR A 290 -18.01 5.59 5.06
C TYR A 290 -16.92 6.50 4.50
N MET A 291 -17.33 7.55 3.80
CA MET A 291 -16.48 8.67 3.43
C MET A 291 -17.13 9.92 4.00
N TRP A 292 -16.59 10.38 5.12
CA TRP A 292 -17.09 11.53 5.87
C TRP A 292 -16.55 12.79 5.22
N ILE A 293 -17.41 13.63 4.65
CA ILE A 293 -16.97 14.83 3.92
C ILE A 293 -16.82 15.99 4.93
N PRO A 294 -15.59 16.45 5.24
CA PRO A 294 -15.37 17.52 6.21
C PRO A 294 -16.14 18.79 5.84
N TYR A 295 -16.53 19.60 6.83
CA TYR A 295 -17.30 20.85 6.64
C TYR A 295 -18.72 20.70 6.11
N THR A 296 -19.21 19.46 5.99
CA THR A 296 -20.59 19.17 5.59
C THR A 296 -21.23 18.22 6.59
N ASP A 297 -22.56 18.09 6.54
CA ASP A 297 -23.28 17.03 7.25
C ASP A 297 -23.31 15.73 6.42
N SER A 298 -22.63 15.65 5.26
CA SER A 298 -22.76 14.56 4.31
C SER A 298 -21.73 13.45 4.56
N VAL A 299 -22.22 12.21 4.56
CA VAL A 299 -21.41 10.99 4.62
C VAL A 299 -21.80 10.10 3.47
N VAL A 300 -20.85 9.80 2.59
CA VAL A 300 -21.05 8.81 1.53
C VAL A 300 -20.95 7.43 2.16
N VAL A 301 -21.98 6.61 1.95
CA VAL A 301 -22.04 5.25 2.48
C VAL A 301 -22.02 4.28 1.33
N VAL A 302 -21.00 3.42 1.33
CA VAL A 302 -20.84 2.32 0.37
C VAL A 302 -21.03 1.00 1.11
N ARG A 303 -21.95 0.17 0.63
CA ARG A 303 -22.21 -1.17 1.19
C ARG A 303 -22.12 -2.20 0.10
N ASN A 304 -21.45 -3.31 0.38
CA ASN A 304 -21.31 -4.41 -0.57
C ASN A 304 -21.77 -5.74 0.03
N ASN A 305 -22.51 -6.52 -0.75
CA ASN A 305 -22.97 -7.86 -0.37
C ASN A 305 -22.79 -8.87 -1.51
N PRO A 306 -22.45 -10.14 -1.20
CA PRO A 306 -22.46 -11.20 -2.19
C PRO A 306 -23.80 -11.30 -2.90
N VAL A 307 -23.76 -11.34 -4.23
CA VAL A 307 -24.94 -11.55 -5.07
C VAL A 307 -25.41 -12.99 -4.90
N LYS A 308 -26.68 -13.17 -4.52
CA LYS A 308 -27.31 -14.50 -4.57
C LYS A 308 -27.63 -14.83 -6.03
N GLU A 309 -27.38 -16.07 -6.42
CA GLU A 309 -27.67 -16.56 -7.76
C GLU A 309 -29.12 -16.23 -8.18
N GLY A 310 -29.29 -15.70 -9.39
CA GLY A 310 -30.59 -15.26 -9.92
C GLY A 310 -31.09 -13.89 -9.42
N THR A 311 -30.37 -13.20 -8.54
CA THR A 311 -30.78 -11.88 -8.04
C THR A 311 -30.32 -10.77 -8.98
N LYS A 312 -31.26 -10.03 -9.56
CA LYS A 312 -30.94 -8.80 -10.31
C LYS A 312 -30.71 -7.64 -9.34
N PRO A 313 -29.79 -6.70 -9.66
CA PRO A 313 -29.67 -5.47 -8.89
C PRO A 313 -31.03 -4.74 -8.84
N PRO A 314 -31.34 -4.05 -7.72
CA PRO A 314 -32.55 -3.26 -7.61
C PRO A 314 -32.64 -2.25 -8.76
N LYS A 315 -33.83 -2.09 -9.34
CA LYS A 315 -34.04 -1.02 -10.32
C LYS A 315 -34.06 0.31 -9.59
N MET A 316 -33.10 1.17 -9.90
CA MET A 316 -33.10 2.55 -9.46
C MET A 316 -33.27 3.46 -10.68
N ARG A 317 -34.07 4.51 -10.54
CA ARG A 317 -34.22 5.50 -11.60
C ARG A 317 -32.93 6.34 -11.65
N VAL A 318 -32.22 6.29 -12.78
CA VAL A 318 -31.15 7.24 -13.06
C VAL A 318 -31.81 8.62 -13.11
N THR A 319 -31.49 9.44 -12.12
CA THR A 319 -32.08 10.77 -11.97
C THR A 319 -31.24 11.84 -12.67
N TYR A 320 -29.92 11.62 -12.69
CA TYR A 320 -28.95 12.56 -13.25
C TYR A 320 -28.06 11.85 -14.28
N THR A 321 -27.80 12.54 -15.38
CA THR A 321 -26.74 12.24 -16.34
C THR A 321 -25.36 12.47 -15.72
N ASP A 322 -24.31 11.95 -16.37
CA ASP A 322 -22.93 12.14 -15.88
C ASP A 322 -22.50 13.61 -15.85
N ASP A 323 -23.00 14.42 -16.79
CA ASP A 323 -22.76 15.87 -16.78
C ASP A 323 -23.49 16.57 -15.63
N GLU A 324 -24.76 16.22 -15.38
CA GLU A 324 -25.51 16.78 -14.25
C GLU A 324 -24.91 16.39 -12.89
N ARG A 325 -24.26 15.22 -12.78
CA ARG A 325 -23.52 14.81 -11.59
C ARG A 325 -22.31 15.70 -11.32
N ARG A 326 -21.58 16.10 -12.36
CA ARG A 326 -20.33 16.90 -12.28
C ARG A 326 -20.57 18.41 -12.22
N GLU A 327 -21.77 18.84 -12.58
CA GLU A 327 -22.17 20.25 -12.63
C GLU A 327 -21.86 21.07 -11.35
N PRO A 328 -22.03 20.57 -10.10
CA PRO A 328 -21.67 21.32 -8.90
C PRO A 328 -20.18 21.75 -8.87
N LEU A 329 -19.27 20.84 -9.21
CA LEU A 329 -17.83 21.12 -9.26
C LEU A 329 -17.48 22.03 -10.44
N ARG A 330 -18.06 21.79 -11.63
CA ARG A 330 -17.82 22.63 -12.82
C ARG A 330 -18.23 24.08 -12.57
N ARG A 331 -19.38 24.30 -11.93
CA ARG A 331 -19.86 25.64 -11.58
C ARG A 331 -18.90 26.34 -10.64
N LEU A 332 -18.48 25.67 -9.57
CA LEU A 332 -17.53 26.25 -8.61
C LEU A 332 -16.19 26.60 -9.27
N LEU A 333 -15.71 25.75 -10.19
CA LEU A 333 -14.46 26.00 -10.91
C LEU A 333 -14.58 27.24 -11.81
N LYS A 334 -15.71 27.40 -12.50
CA LYS A 334 -15.99 28.59 -13.31
C LYS A 334 -16.09 29.87 -12.49
N GLU A 335 -16.65 29.80 -11.27
CA GLU A 335 -16.70 30.94 -10.35
C GLU A 335 -15.30 31.37 -9.87
N ALA A 336 -14.40 30.41 -9.61
CA ALA A 336 -13.04 30.69 -9.18
C ALA A 336 -12.10 31.10 -10.31
N MET A 337 -12.39 30.66 -11.54
CA MET A 337 -11.55 30.90 -12.73
C MET A 337 -12.39 31.45 -13.90
N PRO A 338 -12.91 32.70 -13.81
CA PRO A 338 -13.88 33.25 -14.76
C PRO A 338 -13.31 33.57 -16.16
N ASP A 339 -11.99 33.80 -16.27
CA ASP A 339 -11.33 34.27 -17.50
C ASP A 339 -10.70 33.13 -18.33
N GLN A 340 -11.31 31.95 -18.36
CA GLN A 340 -10.85 30.82 -19.17
C GLN A 340 -11.33 30.95 -20.62
N ASP A 341 -10.43 30.73 -21.59
CA ASP A 341 -10.77 30.74 -23.01
C ASP A 341 -11.67 29.55 -23.42
N ALA A 342 -12.20 29.58 -24.65
CA ALA A 342 -13.14 28.56 -25.13
C ALA A 342 -12.54 27.14 -25.13
N ALA A 343 -11.23 27.01 -25.43
CA ALA A 343 -10.53 25.73 -25.43
C ALA A 343 -10.43 25.16 -24.01
N THR A 344 -10.12 26.00 -23.03
CA THR A 344 -10.04 25.62 -21.61
C THR A 344 -11.42 25.21 -21.08
N ASN A 345 -12.50 25.83 -21.55
CA ASN A 345 -13.87 25.44 -21.18
C ASN A 345 -14.26 24.05 -21.72
N GLU A 346 -13.83 23.69 -22.94
CA GLU A 346 -14.03 22.34 -23.49
C GLU A 346 -13.20 21.29 -22.73
N GLU A 347 -11.95 21.61 -22.38
CA GLU A 347 -11.12 20.75 -21.54
C GLU A 347 -11.76 20.50 -20.17
N VAL A 348 -12.25 21.55 -19.49
CA VAL A 348 -12.96 21.43 -18.20
C VAL A 348 -14.22 20.57 -18.31
N ALA A 349 -14.92 20.64 -19.45
CA ALA A 349 -16.08 19.79 -19.70
C ALA A 349 -15.69 18.30 -19.81
N ALA A 350 -14.49 17.96 -20.28
CA ALA A 350 -14.03 16.58 -20.40
C ALA A 350 -13.55 15.96 -19.08
N LEU A 351 -13.27 16.78 -18.06
CA LEU A 351 -12.70 16.30 -16.79
C LEU A 351 -13.67 15.40 -16.00
N SER A 352 -13.09 14.39 -15.35
CA SER A 352 -13.77 13.56 -14.37
C SER A 352 -14.10 14.35 -13.09
N GLY A 353 -14.96 13.79 -12.22
CA GLY A 353 -15.25 14.40 -10.92
C GLY A 353 -13.98 14.56 -10.05
N THR A 354 -13.10 13.55 -10.07
CA THR A 354 -11.81 13.58 -9.38
C THR A 354 -10.92 14.70 -9.92
N GLN A 355 -10.77 14.78 -11.24
CA GLN A 355 -9.92 15.81 -11.87
C GLN A 355 -10.44 17.24 -11.63
N LEU A 356 -11.76 17.43 -11.65
CA LEU A 356 -12.37 18.73 -11.31
C LEU A 356 -12.08 19.11 -9.87
N ARG A 357 -12.21 18.15 -8.95
CA ARG A 357 -11.92 18.32 -7.54
C ARG A 357 -10.44 18.65 -7.30
N ASP A 358 -9.52 17.95 -7.94
CA ASP A 358 -8.08 18.21 -7.83
C ASP A 358 -7.72 19.63 -8.28
N ARG A 359 -8.29 20.10 -9.41
CA ARG A 359 -8.10 21.48 -9.88
C ARG A 359 -8.66 22.52 -8.90
N LEU A 360 -9.84 22.25 -8.32
CA LEU A 360 -10.44 23.12 -7.32
C LEU A 360 -9.60 23.22 -6.05
N ILE A 361 -9.07 22.10 -5.55
CA ILE A 361 -8.19 22.09 -4.38
C ILE A 361 -6.88 22.85 -4.69
N ALA A 362 -6.30 22.65 -5.88
CA ALA A 362 -5.07 23.32 -6.31
C ALA A 362 -5.17 24.86 -6.29
N HIS A 363 -6.37 25.40 -6.51
CA HIS A 363 -6.60 26.84 -6.54
C HIS A 363 -6.27 27.52 -5.20
N ASN A 364 -6.67 26.90 -4.07
CA ASN A 364 -6.39 27.44 -2.75
C ASN A 364 -6.38 26.31 -1.67
N PRO A 365 -5.33 25.46 -1.64
CA PRO A 365 -5.36 24.19 -0.90
C PRO A 365 -5.30 24.34 0.63
N LEU A 366 -4.93 25.53 1.12
CA LEU A 366 -4.76 25.80 2.55
C LEU A 366 -5.86 26.70 3.14
N ASP A 367 -6.78 27.18 2.32
CA ASP A 367 -7.90 28.01 2.77
C ASP A 367 -9.07 27.11 3.17
N LYS A 368 -9.35 27.08 4.48
CA LYS A 368 -10.43 26.30 5.08
C LYS A 368 -11.79 26.59 4.44
N ASP A 369 -12.13 27.87 4.23
CA ASP A 369 -13.45 28.27 3.73
C ASP A 369 -13.61 27.91 2.25
N TRP A 370 -12.53 28.04 1.48
CA TRP A 370 -12.49 27.52 0.11
C TRP A 370 -12.67 26.00 0.08
N ILE A 371 -11.91 25.26 0.88
CA ILE A 371 -12.02 23.81 0.98
C ILE A 371 -13.44 23.38 1.39
N ALA A 372 -14.08 24.07 2.33
CA ALA A 372 -15.46 23.80 2.71
C ALA A 372 -16.43 23.93 1.52
N ARG A 373 -16.24 24.93 0.63
CA ARG A 373 -17.05 25.08 -0.60
C ARG A 373 -16.81 23.94 -1.58
N VAL A 374 -15.56 23.52 -1.76
CA VAL A 374 -15.21 22.36 -2.62
C VAL A 374 -15.88 21.09 -2.09
N ASN A 375 -15.82 20.87 -0.78
CA ASN A 375 -16.43 19.71 -0.11
C ASN A 375 -17.96 19.71 -0.23
N GLU A 376 -18.63 20.86 -0.16
CA GLU A 376 -20.09 20.95 -0.38
C GLU A 376 -20.47 20.61 -1.84
N ALA A 377 -19.67 21.07 -2.80
CA ALA A 377 -19.87 20.71 -4.21
C ALA A 377 -19.61 19.21 -4.47
N GLU A 378 -18.61 18.62 -3.82
CA GLU A 378 -18.36 17.18 -3.85
C GLU A 378 -19.51 16.38 -3.20
N ALA A 379 -20.04 16.84 -2.07
CA ALA A 379 -21.19 16.21 -1.42
C ALA A 379 -22.42 16.17 -2.33
N GLU A 380 -22.66 17.24 -3.09
CA GLU A 380 -23.74 17.28 -4.08
C GLU A 380 -23.46 16.35 -5.28
N LEU A 381 -22.21 16.25 -5.75
CA LEU A 381 -21.83 15.26 -6.77
C LEU A 381 -22.16 13.84 -6.29
N TRP A 382 -21.85 13.50 -5.05
CA TRP A 382 -22.13 12.17 -4.49
C TRP A 382 -23.64 11.89 -4.34
N LYS A 383 -24.44 12.88 -3.92
CA LYS A 383 -25.91 12.77 -3.87
C LYS A 383 -26.52 12.53 -5.26
N ARG A 384 -25.89 13.02 -6.33
CA ARG A 384 -26.33 12.77 -7.71
C ARG A 384 -25.79 11.45 -8.29
N SER A 385 -24.78 10.88 -7.64
CA SER A 385 -24.07 9.67 -8.06
C SER A 385 -24.50 8.41 -7.30
N GLU A 386 -25.52 8.50 -6.45
CA GLU A 386 -26.07 7.32 -5.77
C GLU A 386 -26.46 6.22 -6.77
N GLY A 387 -26.34 4.97 -6.35
CA GLY A 387 -26.79 3.86 -7.15
C GLY A 387 -26.18 2.51 -6.81
N TYR A 388 -26.43 1.57 -7.72
CA TYR A 388 -26.04 0.18 -7.58
C TYR A 388 -25.06 -0.21 -8.68
N ARG A 389 -24.09 -1.05 -8.32
CA ARG A 389 -23.19 -1.72 -9.27
C ARG A 389 -23.11 -3.20 -8.93
N VAL A 390 -22.94 -4.03 -9.94
CA VAL A 390 -22.65 -5.46 -9.76
C VAL A 390 -21.38 -5.79 -10.51
N GLY A 391 -20.47 -6.50 -9.86
CA GLY A 391 -19.21 -6.91 -10.45
C GLY A 391 -18.53 -7.95 -9.58
N TRP A 392 -17.40 -8.46 -10.06
CA TRP A 392 -16.57 -9.37 -9.26
C TRP A 392 -16.00 -8.66 -8.03
N SER A 393 -15.76 -9.41 -6.96
CA SER A 393 -15.31 -8.86 -5.68
C SER A 393 -14.06 -7.99 -5.80
N ASP A 394 -13.09 -8.42 -6.61
CA ASP A 394 -11.84 -7.70 -6.88
C ASP A 394 -12.05 -6.40 -7.68
N GLN A 395 -13.11 -6.33 -8.48
CA GLN A 395 -13.45 -5.15 -9.30
C GLN A 395 -14.34 -4.15 -8.56
N ILE A 396 -15.18 -4.60 -7.63
CA ILE A 396 -16.09 -3.75 -6.86
C ILE A 396 -15.37 -3.10 -5.68
N LEU A 397 -14.42 -3.80 -5.05
CA LEU A 397 -13.73 -3.30 -3.87
C LEU A 397 -12.53 -2.40 -4.21
N GLY A 398 -12.05 -2.44 -5.46
CA GLY A 398 -11.03 -1.52 -5.97
C GLY A 398 -11.61 -0.14 -6.28
N PHE A 399 -10.82 0.91 -6.04
CA PHE A 399 -11.18 2.29 -6.40
C PHE A 399 -9.93 3.14 -6.59
N ASP A 400 -10.08 4.19 -7.40
CA ASP A 400 -9.02 5.16 -7.67
C ASP A 400 -8.69 5.96 -6.40
N CYS A 401 -7.40 6.01 -6.04
CA CYS A 401 -6.92 6.75 -4.88
C CYS A 401 -6.73 8.25 -5.17
N GLY A 402 -6.97 8.71 -6.40
CA GLY A 402 -6.78 10.10 -6.82
C GLY A 402 -5.31 10.46 -7.06
N GLY A 403 -5.00 11.75 -7.07
CA GLY A 403 -3.63 12.25 -7.23
C GLY A 403 -2.70 12.01 -6.04
N GLU A 404 -1.48 12.55 -6.13
CA GLU A 404 -0.47 12.54 -5.06
C GLU A 404 -1.05 13.07 -3.74
N GLN A 405 -0.70 12.40 -2.63
CA GLN A 405 -1.31 12.68 -1.33
C GLN A 405 -0.48 12.17 -0.16
N TRP A 406 -0.50 12.94 0.92
CA TRP A 406 -0.15 12.47 2.25
C TRP A 406 -1.33 11.71 2.86
N VAL A 407 -1.05 10.61 3.55
CA VAL A 407 -2.09 9.78 4.15
C VAL A 407 -1.66 9.30 5.53
N LEU A 408 -2.45 9.62 6.55
CA LEU A 408 -2.41 8.98 7.85
C LEU A 408 -3.56 7.99 7.93
N GLU A 409 -3.31 6.75 8.35
CA GLU A 409 -4.39 5.80 8.62
C GLU A 409 -4.16 5.16 9.99
N VAL A 410 -5.21 5.10 10.80
CA VAL A 410 -5.18 4.50 12.14
C VAL A 410 -6.22 3.41 12.29
N ALA A 411 -5.89 2.37 13.05
CA ALA A 411 -6.75 1.24 13.38
C ALA A 411 -7.00 1.19 14.89
N PHE A 412 -8.24 0.96 15.31
CA PHE A 412 -8.58 0.83 16.74
C PHE A 412 -9.73 -0.17 16.98
N PRO A 413 -9.74 -0.84 18.14
CA PRO A 413 -10.77 -1.81 18.47
C PRO A 413 -12.11 -1.12 18.75
N THR A 414 -13.21 -1.74 18.30
CA THR A 414 -14.57 -1.19 18.43
C THR A 414 -15.54 -2.12 19.16
N GLY A 415 -15.02 -3.11 19.89
CA GLY A 415 -15.82 -4.16 20.52
C GLY A 415 -16.15 -5.27 19.51
N THR A 416 -17.26 -5.98 19.73
CA THR A 416 -17.69 -7.06 18.82
C THR A 416 -18.93 -6.66 18.04
N LEU A 417 -19.25 -7.36 16.95
CA LEU A 417 -20.53 -7.14 16.23
C LEU A 417 -21.77 -7.30 17.13
N LYS A 418 -21.70 -8.15 18.17
CA LYS A 418 -22.79 -8.37 19.13
C LYS A 418 -22.84 -7.28 20.19
N LYS A 419 -21.68 -6.81 20.65
CA LYS A 419 -21.53 -5.77 21.67
C LYS A 419 -20.56 -4.69 21.18
N PRO A 420 -20.99 -3.81 20.28
CA PRO A 420 -20.16 -2.69 19.83
C PRO A 420 -19.92 -1.72 20.99
N SER A 421 -18.76 -1.09 20.99
CA SER A 421 -18.37 -0.07 21.98
C SER A 421 -18.86 1.34 21.64
N GLY A 422 -19.17 1.61 20.37
CA GLY A 422 -19.45 2.96 19.85
C GLY A 422 -18.18 3.78 19.57
N ALA A 423 -16.99 3.19 19.74
CA ALA A 423 -15.71 3.87 19.50
C ALA A 423 -15.55 4.36 18.06
N ASP A 424 -16.07 3.62 17.07
CA ASP A 424 -16.08 4.00 15.65
C ASP A 424 -16.71 5.36 15.38
N LEU A 425 -17.97 5.54 15.77
CA LEU A 425 -18.69 6.80 15.57
C LEU A 425 -18.19 7.89 16.52
N GLY A 426 -17.79 7.51 17.75
CA GLY A 426 -17.20 8.43 18.72
C GLY A 426 -15.93 9.08 18.17
N PHE A 427 -15.01 8.28 17.63
CA PHE A 427 -13.76 8.74 17.03
C PHE A 427 -14.06 9.75 15.90
N MET A 428 -14.96 9.40 14.98
CA MET A 428 -15.30 10.28 13.85
C MET A 428 -15.95 11.60 14.29
N LYS A 429 -16.85 11.56 15.28
CA LYS A 429 -17.47 12.78 15.81
C LYS A 429 -16.42 13.73 16.39
N GLU A 430 -15.49 13.20 17.17
CA GLU A 430 -14.42 14.00 17.80
C GLU A 430 -13.38 14.46 16.79
N LEU A 431 -13.06 13.65 15.78
CA LEU A 431 -12.18 14.04 14.68
C LEU A 431 -12.77 15.23 13.90
N MET A 432 -14.03 15.12 13.45
CA MET A 432 -14.70 16.19 12.70
C MET A 432 -14.80 17.47 13.53
N GLN A 433 -15.09 17.36 14.83
CA GLN A 433 -15.09 18.51 15.73
C GLN A 433 -13.70 19.16 15.83
N GLN A 434 -12.64 18.38 15.97
CA GLN A 434 -11.28 18.91 16.08
C GLN A 434 -10.79 19.59 14.80
N ILE A 435 -11.13 19.05 13.63
CA ILE A 435 -10.83 19.67 12.33
C ILE A 435 -11.45 21.07 12.27
N GLU A 436 -12.73 21.18 12.64
CA GLU A 436 -13.48 22.43 12.64
C GLU A 436 -12.88 23.46 13.61
N GLU A 437 -12.62 23.04 14.85
CA GLU A 437 -12.09 23.89 15.92
C GLU A 437 -10.65 24.36 15.66
N ALA A 438 -9.83 23.50 15.06
CA ALA A 438 -8.45 23.83 14.70
C ALA A 438 -8.33 24.56 13.36
N GLY A 439 -9.41 24.61 12.56
CA GLY A 439 -9.42 25.25 11.24
C GLY A 439 -8.54 24.55 10.20
N VAL A 440 -8.38 23.23 10.29
CA VAL A 440 -7.49 22.46 9.42
C VAL A 440 -8.09 22.31 8.02
N PRO A 441 -7.49 22.83 6.94
CA PRO A 441 -8.02 22.63 5.59
C PRO A 441 -8.01 21.13 5.23
N ALA A 442 -9.16 20.47 5.32
CA ALA A 442 -9.34 19.03 5.14
C ALA A 442 -10.06 18.77 3.81
N PRO A 443 -9.33 18.71 2.68
CA PRO A 443 -9.91 18.65 1.34
C PRO A 443 -10.54 17.30 1.01
N SER A 444 -10.18 16.25 1.75
CA SER A 444 -10.51 14.88 1.40
C SER A 444 -11.62 14.30 2.25
N PRO A 445 -12.55 13.53 1.67
CA PRO A 445 -13.41 12.66 2.45
C PRO A 445 -12.55 11.75 3.34
N ILE A 446 -12.85 11.75 4.64
CA ILE A 446 -12.17 10.90 5.61
C ILE A 446 -12.78 9.51 5.50
N GLU A 447 -11.98 8.54 5.08
CA GLU A 447 -12.45 7.18 4.89
C GLU A 447 -12.52 6.44 6.23
N GLN A 448 -13.63 5.76 6.48
CA GLN A 448 -13.76 4.83 7.60
C GLN A 448 -14.17 3.45 7.10
N ARG A 449 -13.38 2.43 7.47
CA ARG A 449 -13.57 1.02 7.12
C ARG A 449 -13.49 0.15 8.37
N TRP A 450 -13.84 -1.12 8.25
CA TRP A 450 -13.78 -2.08 9.35
C TRP A 450 -13.21 -3.41 8.91
N THR A 451 -12.53 -4.12 9.80
CA THR A 451 -12.08 -5.51 9.59
C THR A 451 -12.37 -6.36 10.82
N ALA A 452 -12.35 -7.69 10.66
CA ALA A 452 -12.13 -8.58 11.79
C ALA A 452 -10.70 -8.44 12.34
N SER A 453 -10.39 -9.10 13.45
CA SER A 453 -9.05 -9.10 14.04
C SER A 453 -8.06 -9.98 13.27
N SER A 454 -6.78 -9.66 13.43
CA SER A 454 -5.64 -10.49 13.07
C SER A 454 -5.05 -11.19 14.30
N SER A 455 -4.52 -12.39 14.11
CA SER A 455 -3.73 -13.11 15.12
C SER A 455 -2.24 -12.73 15.09
N ALA A 456 -1.77 -11.98 14.08
CA ALA A 456 -0.40 -11.50 14.03
C ALA A 456 -0.21 -10.37 15.05
N PRO A 457 0.76 -10.47 15.99
CA PRO A 457 0.92 -9.49 17.05
C PRO A 457 1.38 -8.12 16.53
N MET A 458 2.03 -8.09 15.37
CA MET A 458 2.46 -6.85 14.70
C MET A 458 1.35 -6.22 13.85
N SER A 459 0.16 -6.82 13.71
CA SER A 459 -0.95 -6.19 12.98
C SER A 459 -1.53 -5.00 13.75
N PRO A 460 -1.84 -3.85 13.12
CA PRO A 460 -2.62 -2.78 13.75
C PRO A 460 -4.00 -3.26 14.26
N ALA A 461 -4.55 -4.30 13.63
CA ALA A 461 -5.79 -4.97 14.04
C ALA A 461 -5.55 -6.27 14.83
N ALA A 462 -4.45 -6.37 15.56
CA ALA A 462 -4.14 -7.52 16.40
C ALA A 462 -5.25 -7.78 17.45
N ALA A 463 -5.64 -9.04 17.61
CA ALA A 463 -6.73 -9.48 18.47
C ALA A 463 -6.50 -9.20 19.97
N ARG A 464 -5.25 -9.23 20.45
CA ARG A 464 -4.88 -9.00 21.87
C ARG A 464 -5.76 -9.81 22.84
N GLY A 465 -5.82 -11.12 22.64
CA GLY A 465 -6.66 -12.03 23.43
C GLY A 465 -8.17 -11.94 23.15
N ARG A 466 -8.60 -11.10 22.20
CA ARG A 466 -10.02 -10.87 21.86
C ARG A 466 -10.27 -11.07 20.36
N PRO A 467 -10.29 -12.33 19.86
CA PRO A 467 -10.34 -12.64 18.42
C PRO A 467 -11.59 -12.15 17.70
N ASP A 468 -12.71 -12.01 18.40
CA ASP A 468 -13.98 -11.53 17.83
C ASP A 468 -14.08 -9.99 17.73
N THR A 469 -12.98 -9.28 18.05
CA THR A 469 -12.96 -7.82 18.00
C THR A 469 -13.04 -7.34 16.55
N VAL A 470 -13.87 -6.32 16.33
CA VAL A 470 -13.92 -5.56 15.08
C VAL A 470 -13.01 -4.36 15.24
N HIS A 471 -12.19 -4.10 14.24
CA HIS A 471 -11.33 -2.92 14.19
C HIS A 471 -11.90 -1.91 13.19
N SER A 472 -11.94 -0.64 13.57
CA SER A 472 -12.23 0.47 12.65
C SER A 472 -10.91 1.05 12.17
N TRP A 473 -10.85 1.34 10.87
CA TRP A 473 -9.73 1.96 10.18
C TRP A 473 -10.17 3.33 9.70
N VAL A 474 -9.46 4.39 10.08
CA VAL A 474 -9.76 5.77 9.68
C VAL A 474 -8.58 6.33 8.91
N GLY A 475 -8.81 6.60 7.62
CA GLY A 475 -7.85 7.17 6.68
C GLY A 475 -8.08 8.66 6.48
N ILE A 476 -7.09 9.46 6.83
CA ILE A 476 -7.04 10.90 6.68
C ILE A 476 -6.08 11.23 5.53
N ILE A 477 -6.53 12.05 4.60
CA ILE A 477 -5.84 12.30 3.33
C ILE A 477 -5.68 13.80 3.13
N MET A 478 -4.46 14.23 2.77
CA MET A 478 -4.17 15.58 2.31
C MET A 478 -3.58 15.53 0.90
N TYR A 479 -4.26 16.12 -0.08
CA TYR A 479 -3.82 16.12 -1.48
C TYR A 479 -2.60 17.02 -1.68
N LEU A 480 -1.73 16.63 -2.61
CA LEU A 480 -0.57 17.39 -3.08
C LEU A 480 -0.75 17.77 -4.55
N PRO A 481 -1.66 18.72 -4.87
CA PRO A 481 -2.11 18.96 -6.24
C PRO A 481 -1.16 19.84 -7.08
N THR A 482 0.01 20.18 -6.54
CA THR A 482 0.93 21.18 -7.10
C THR A 482 2.35 20.63 -7.10
N GLU A 483 3.15 21.01 -8.09
CA GLU A 483 4.59 20.74 -8.14
C GLU A 483 5.42 21.87 -7.50
N GLU A 484 4.79 23.00 -7.18
CA GLU A 484 5.47 24.16 -6.60
C GLU A 484 5.93 23.83 -5.17
N GLN A 485 7.25 23.84 -4.96
CA GLN A 485 7.88 23.28 -3.77
C GLN A 485 7.44 23.99 -2.48
N ALA A 486 7.28 25.31 -2.49
CA ALA A 486 6.88 26.06 -1.30
C ALA A 486 5.43 25.73 -0.90
N GLN A 487 4.51 25.69 -1.86
CA GLN A 487 3.13 25.29 -1.63
C GLN A 487 3.02 23.83 -1.19
N ARG A 488 3.76 22.89 -1.81
CA ARG A 488 3.84 21.48 -1.36
C ARG A 488 4.32 21.38 0.08
N GLN A 489 5.34 22.14 0.46
CA GLN A 489 5.86 22.16 1.83
C GLN A 489 4.80 22.68 2.80
N ALA A 490 4.11 23.78 2.47
CA ALA A 490 3.06 24.33 3.32
C ALA A 490 1.88 23.37 3.51
N ILE A 491 1.50 22.62 2.47
CA ILE A 491 0.49 21.54 2.56
C ILE A 491 1.01 20.40 3.45
N THR A 492 2.27 20.03 3.31
CA THR A 492 2.93 19.00 4.13
C THR A 492 2.93 19.39 5.60
N ASP A 493 3.27 20.64 5.93
CA ASP A 493 3.26 21.15 7.29
C ASP A 493 1.84 21.12 7.88
N SER A 494 0.82 21.53 7.09
CA SER A 494 -0.59 21.43 7.46
C SER A 494 -1.04 19.98 7.72
N PHE A 495 -0.58 19.02 6.90
CA PHE A 495 -0.84 17.60 7.13
C PHE A 495 -0.25 17.13 8.46
N PHE A 496 0.98 17.51 8.81
CA PHE A 496 1.57 17.10 10.08
C PHE A 496 0.90 17.75 11.30
N GLU A 497 0.40 18.98 11.18
CA GLU A 497 -0.46 19.57 12.22
C GLU A 497 -1.75 18.77 12.39
N TYR A 498 -2.34 18.30 11.28
CA TYR A 498 -3.49 17.41 11.32
C TYR A 498 -3.15 16.07 12.01
N CYS A 499 -2.00 15.45 11.67
CA CYS A 499 -1.53 14.22 12.31
C CYS A 499 -1.36 14.39 13.83
N LYS A 500 -0.79 15.51 14.29
CA LYS A 500 -0.62 15.80 15.72
C LYS A 500 -1.94 15.82 16.50
N LEU A 501 -3.03 16.30 15.89
CA LEU A 501 -4.35 16.25 16.52
C LEU A 501 -4.80 14.81 16.77
N VAL A 502 -4.64 13.95 15.77
CA VAL A 502 -5.03 12.54 15.83
C VAL A 502 -4.13 11.78 16.82
N GLU A 503 -2.82 11.89 16.66
CA GLU A 503 -1.82 11.21 17.49
C GLU A 503 -1.87 11.64 18.95
N GLY A 504 -2.04 12.93 19.22
CA GLY A 504 -1.99 13.48 20.58
C GLY A 504 -3.27 13.29 21.38
N LYS A 505 -4.45 13.33 20.73
CA LYS A 505 -5.74 13.35 21.41
C LYS A 505 -6.57 12.09 21.18
N LEU A 506 -6.66 11.62 19.94
CA LEU A 506 -7.56 10.53 19.58
C LEU A 506 -6.91 9.16 19.79
N MET A 507 -5.68 8.95 19.31
CA MET A 507 -5.04 7.64 19.40
C MET A 507 -4.94 7.09 20.84
N PRO A 508 -4.52 7.88 21.86
CA PRO A 508 -4.44 7.39 23.23
C PRO A 508 -5.82 7.07 23.82
N LYS A 509 -6.86 7.83 23.43
CA LYS A 509 -8.22 7.66 23.93
C LYS A 509 -8.90 6.41 23.38
N TYR A 510 -8.65 6.10 22.11
CA TYR A 510 -9.30 4.99 21.41
C TYR A 510 -8.43 3.74 21.30
N ASP A 511 -7.22 3.74 21.89
CA ASP A 511 -6.25 2.65 21.77
C ASP A 511 -5.93 2.35 20.29
N ALA A 512 -5.71 3.44 19.52
CA ALA A 512 -5.45 3.36 18.10
C ALA A 512 -3.96 3.20 17.78
N ALA A 513 -3.68 2.56 16.66
CA ALA A 513 -2.35 2.37 16.11
C ALA A 513 -2.31 2.75 14.64
N GLU A 514 -1.19 3.32 14.19
CA GLU A 514 -1.01 3.64 12.78
C GLU A 514 -0.95 2.38 11.91
N HIS A 515 -1.42 2.49 10.67
CA HIS A 515 -1.21 1.47 9.67
C HIS A 515 0.23 1.54 9.14
N TRP A 516 0.92 0.40 9.05
CA TRP A 516 2.36 0.36 8.71
C TRP A 516 2.73 0.92 7.34
N ALA A 517 1.81 0.93 6.37
CA ALA A 517 2.07 1.53 5.06
C ALA A 517 1.94 3.06 5.07
N LYS A 518 1.47 3.64 6.17
CA LYS A 518 1.06 5.06 6.32
C LYS A 518 1.73 5.74 7.51
N ILE A 519 2.51 4.99 8.30
CA ILE A 519 3.23 5.56 9.42
C ILE A 519 4.36 6.43 8.90
N GLU A 520 4.40 7.67 9.39
CA GLU A 520 5.51 8.60 9.20
C GLU A 520 6.27 8.72 10.51
N VAL A 521 7.59 8.83 10.43
CA VAL A 521 8.41 9.12 11.61
C VAL A 521 8.59 10.63 11.67
N PRO A 522 8.01 11.33 12.66
CA PRO A 522 8.21 12.77 12.77
C PRO A 522 9.71 13.05 12.92
N HIS A 523 10.28 13.88 12.04
CA HIS A 523 11.70 14.25 12.11
C HIS A 523 12.11 14.79 13.49
N LEU A 524 11.15 15.34 14.24
CA LEU A 524 11.36 16.06 15.49
C LEU A 524 11.13 15.23 16.77
N ASP A 525 10.46 14.06 16.72
CA ASP A 525 10.13 13.29 17.94
C ASP A 525 10.14 11.76 17.76
N LYS A 526 11.31 11.25 17.37
CA LYS A 526 11.56 9.80 17.24
C LYS A 526 11.33 9.04 18.55
N GLN A 527 11.60 9.66 19.70
CA GLN A 527 11.47 9.00 21.00
C GLN A 527 10.01 8.77 21.39
N ALA A 528 9.13 9.75 21.17
CA ALA A 528 7.70 9.56 21.40
C ALA A 528 7.12 8.52 20.45
N ALA A 529 7.54 8.52 19.18
CA ALA A 529 7.14 7.50 18.21
C ALA A 529 7.55 6.09 18.67
N ALA A 530 8.82 5.89 19.05
CA ALA A 530 9.31 4.61 19.58
C ALA A 530 8.52 4.15 20.81
N LYS A 531 8.26 5.06 21.76
CA LYS A 531 7.48 4.75 22.97
C LYS A 531 6.04 4.35 22.63
N ARG A 532 5.42 5.04 21.68
CA ARG A 532 4.06 4.73 21.18
C ARG A 532 4.04 3.34 20.56
N ILE A 533 4.99 3.02 19.68
CA ILE A 533 5.13 1.70 19.07
C ILE A 533 5.36 0.61 20.14
N ALA A 534 6.27 0.83 21.09
CA ALA A 534 6.54 -0.13 22.16
C ALA A 534 5.36 -0.36 23.12
N SER A 535 4.49 0.64 23.30
CA SER A 535 3.26 0.48 24.10
C SER A 535 2.21 -0.41 23.42
N ARG A 536 2.31 -0.55 22.10
CA ARG A 536 1.35 -1.27 21.27
C ARG A 536 1.89 -2.64 20.86
N TYR A 537 3.11 -2.73 20.36
CA TYR A 537 3.63 -3.93 19.72
C TYR A 537 4.67 -4.62 20.61
N PRO A 538 4.89 -5.94 20.47
CA PRO A 538 5.92 -6.66 21.23
C PRO A 538 7.32 -6.37 20.63
N VAL A 539 7.77 -5.11 20.75
CA VAL A 539 8.98 -4.60 20.11
C VAL A 539 10.23 -5.37 20.54
N GLU A 540 10.33 -5.74 21.81
CA GLU A 540 11.50 -6.50 22.29
C GLU A 540 11.58 -7.90 21.69
N VAL A 541 10.43 -8.58 21.55
CA VAL A 541 10.35 -9.88 20.86
C VAL A 541 10.70 -9.71 19.38
N PHE A 542 10.17 -8.67 18.74
CA PHE A 542 10.48 -8.35 17.35
C PHE A 542 11.98 -8.08 17.15
N ASN A 543 12.58 -7.30 18.04
CA ASN A 543 14.00 -6.98 18.02
C ASN A 543 14.89 -8.20 18.34
N ALA A 544 14.44 -9.11 19.21
CA ALA A 544 15.12 -10.38 19.45
C ALA A 544 15.17 -11.23 18.17
N ALA A 545 14.03 -11.37 17.48
CA ALA A 545 13.99 -12.04 16.19
C ALA A 545 14.85 -11.33 15.13
N ARG A 546 14.85 -9.99 15.08
CA ARG A 546 15.74 -9.22 14.19
C ARG A 546 17.22 -9.51 14.46
N ARG A 547 17.66 -9.57 15.72
CA ARG A 547 19.05 -9.90 16.08
C ARG A 547 19.43 -11.32 15.62
N GLU A 548 18.52 -12.27 15.73
CA GLU A 548 18.76 -13.65 15.30
C GLU A 548 18.81 -13.78 13.77
N LEU A 549 17.85 -13.19 13.07
CA LEU A 549 17.67 -13.37 11.62
C LEU A 549 18.53 -12.42 10.79
N ASP A 550 18.86 -11.25 11.33
CA ASP A 550 19.71 -10.23 10.70
C ASP A 550 20.71 -9.65 11.72
N PRO A 551 21.77 -10.41 12.07
CA PRO A 551 22.69 -10.00 13.13
C PRO A 551 23.43 -8.69 12.83
N LYS A 552 23.63 -8.35 11.55
CA LYS A 552 24.29 -7.10 11.11
C LYS A 552 23.32 -5.94 10.85
N ASN A 553 22.02 -6.12 11.10
CA ASN A 553 20.97 -5.10 10.89
C ASN A 553 20.91 -4.57 9.44
N ILE A 554 21.27 -5.37 8.43
CA ILE A 554 21.33 -4.90 7.04
C ILE A 554 19.94 -4.59 6.46
N LEU A 555 18.88 -5.22 6.99
CA LEU A 555 17.51 -5.06 6.51
C LEU A 555 16.76 -3.89 7.15
N ALA A 556 17.37 -3.15 8.06
CA ALA A 556 16.75 -1.98 8.68
C ALA A 556 17.20 -0.68 8.00
N ASN A 557 16.34 0.33 8.04
CA ASN A 557 16.66 1.71 7.70
C ASN A 557 16.31 2.63 8.88
N ASP A 558 16.53 3.93 8.70
CA ASP A 558 16.26 4.95 9.71
C ASP A 558 14.83 4.91 10.26
N ILE A 559 13.84 4.57 9.44
CA ILE A 559 12.45 4.45 9.87
C ILE A 559 12.29 3.29 10.86
N ILE A 560 12.74 2.10 10.49
CA ILE A 560 12.67 0.91 11.35
C ILE A 560 13.44 1.14 12.65
N ASP A 561 14.67 1.66 12.56
CA ASP A 561 15.52 1.88 13.74
C ASP A 561 15.03 3.04 14.62
N SER A 562 14.27 3.99 14.07
CA SER A 562 13.61 5.05 14.86
C SER A 562 12.35 4.54 15.56
N LEU A 563 11.53 3.73 14.89
CA LEU A 563 10.27 3.20 15.45
C LEU A 563 10.50 2.04 16.43
N MET A 564 11.51 1.22 16.16
CA MET A 564 11.88 0.06 16.96
C MET A 564 13.40 0.04 17.16
N PRO A 565 13.92 0.94 18.02
CA PRO A 565 15.34 0.99 18.31
C PRO A 565 15.86 -0.36 18.79
N ARG A 566 16.94 -0.83 18.18
CA ARG A 566 17.56 -2.12 18.47
C ARG A 566 18.94 -1.89 19.07
N SER A 567 19.17 -2.38 20.29
CA SER A 567 20.53 -2.46 20.84
C SER A 567 21.26 -3.68 20.28
N ASP A 568 22.52 -3.50 19.88
CA ASP A 568 23.40 -4.62 19.48
C ASP A 568 23.95 -5.39 20.69
N VAL A 569 23.89 -4.80 21.88
CA VAL A 569 24.16 -5.46 23.16
C VAL A 569 22.82 -6.04 23.67
N PRO A 570 22.71 -7.36 23.91
CA PRO A 570 21.59 -7.93 24.62
C PRO A 570 21.46 -7.22 25.98
N SER A 571 20.25 -6.79 26.35
CA SER A 571 19.97 -6.34 27.72
C SER A 571 20.61 -7.29 28.73
N ALA A 572 21.18 -6.79 29.83
CA ALA A 572 21.70 -7.66 30.91
C ALA A 572 20.60 -8.53 31.52
N ASP A 573 19.34 -8.10 31.39
CA ASP A 573 18.13 -8.90 31.51
C ASP A 573 17.77 -9.48 30.14
N ALA A 574 18.65 -10.31 29.57
CA ALA A 574 18.36 -11.01 28.33
C ALA A 574 17.27 -12.04 28.62
N ASP A 575 16.03 -11.60 28.45
CA ASP A 575 14.87 -12.47 28.40
C ASP A 575 15.16 -13.65 27.44
N PRO A 576 14.56 -14.81 27.72
CA PRO A 576 14.93 -16.06 27.08
C PRO A 576 14.71 -16.01 25.55
N PRO A 577 15.19 -17.01 24.77
CA PRO A 577 15.06 -17.02 23.31
C PRO A 577 13.66 -16.57 22.84
N ALA A 578 13.53 -15.94 21.66
CA ALA A 578 12.23 -15.43 21.19
C ALA A 578 11.08 -16.46 21.29
N ARG A 579 11.40 -17.76 21.20
CA ARG A 579 10.47 -18.85 21.49
C ARG A 579 9.96 -18.92 22.92
N GLU A 580 10.82 -18.75 23.92
CA GLU A 580 10.47 -18.80 25.34
C GLU A 580 9.67 -17.56 25.79
N VAL A 581 9.93 -16.38 25.22
CA VAL A 581 9.11 -15.17 25.47
C VAL A 581 7.74 -15.25 24.77
N LEU A 582 7.68 -15.82 23.57
CA LEU A 582 6.42 -16.02 22.84
C LEU A 582 5.56 -17.14 23.44
N ALA A 583 6.17 -18.20 23.98
CA ALA A 583 5.47 -19.22 24.75
C ALA A 583 4.82 -18.63 26.02
N ALA A 584 5.57 -17.81 26.78
CA ALA A 584 5.06 -17.15 27.98
C ALA A 584 3.89 -16.17 27.70
N ALA A 585 3.94 -15.44 26.57
CA ALA A 585 2.87 -14.50 26.18
C ALA A 585 1.61 -15.19 25.62
N SER A 586 1.66 -16.51 25.36
CA SER A 586 0.49 -17.29 24.90
C SER A 586 -0.30 -17.94 26.04
N GLU A 587 0.19 -17.83 27.28
CA GLU A 587 -0.45 -18.34 28.50
C GLU A 587 -1.24 -17.26 29.29
N GLU A 588 -1.18 -15.99 28.89
CA GLU A 588 -2.00 -14.86 29.40
C GLU A 588 -3.09 -14.43 28.41
#